data_AF-A0A925RXG4-F1
#
_entry.id   AF-A0A925RXG4-F1
#
_cell.length_a   1.000
_cell.length_b   1.000
_cell.length_c   1.000
_cell.angle_alpha   90.00
_cell.angle_beta   90.00
_cell.angle_gamma   90.00
#
_symmetry.space_group_name_H-M   'P 1'
#
loop_
_entity.id
_entity.type
_entity.pdbx_description
1 polymer ?
#
loop_
_entity_poly.entity_id
_entity_poly.type
_entity_poly.pdbx_seq_one_letter_code
_entity_poly.pdbx_strand_id
1 'polypeptide(L)'
;MAAALILDAHLASGLAAAWADHLARDRRRSPHTVRAYAATAHRLIAFLGGYAGERVTPTTLTALTSADLRAYLADRRNTGLANASVARELSAIRGFLAFVAEREGVEANVPRLRGPRLKPGVP
;
A
#
# COMPACT_ATOMS: atom_id res chain seq x y z
N MET A 1 -21.09 -15.86 1.38
CA MET A 1 -20.63 -15.69 -0.02
C MET A 1 -20.54 -14.19 -0.29
N ALA A 2 -19.53 -13.53 0.28
CA ALA A 2 -19.32 -12.09 0.08
C ALA A 2 -18.63 -11.94 -1.28
N ALA A 3 -19.33 -11.29 -2.20
CA ALA A 3 -18.86 -11.05 -3.55
C ALA A 3 -17.44 -10.51 -3.50
N ALA A 4 -16.54 -11.21 -4.19
CA ALA A 4 -15.26 -10.66 -4.60
C ALA A 4 -15.57 -9.30 -5.24
N LEU A 5 -15.35 -8.23 -4.49
CA LEU A 5 -15.50 -6.87 -4.97
C LEU A 5 -14.50 -6.73 -6.10
N ILE A 6 -15.02 -6.85 -7.32
CA ILE A 6 -14.28 -6.78 -8.56
C ILE A 6 -13.50 -5.46 -8.52
N LEU A 7 -12.16 -5.59 -8.57
CA LEU A 7 -11.17 -4.52 -8.42
C LEU A 7 -11.37 -3.34 -9.39
N ASP A 8 -12.20 -3.51 -10.42
CA ASP A 8 -12.39 -2.57 -11.51
C ASP A 8 -13.32 -1.38 -11.20
N ALA A 9 -14.12 -1.43 -10.14
CA ALA A 9 -15.02 -0.33 -9.73
C ALA A 9 -14.65 0.31 -8.39
N HIS A 10 -13.44 0.04 -7.87
CA HIS A 10 -13.00 0.66 -6.63
C HIS A 10 -12.39 2.03 -6.93
N LEU A 11 -12.94 3.12 -6.35
CA LEU A 11 -12.34 4.47 -6.44
C LEU A 11 -10.84 4.47 -6.11
N ALA A 12 -10.43 3.60 -5.19
CA ALA A 12 -9.04 3.40 -4.80
C ALA A 12 -8.15 2.82 -5.91
N SER A 13 -8.67 2.03 -6.85
CA SER A 13 -7.90 1.58 -8.03
C SER A 13 -7.47 2.76 -8.90
N GLY A 14 -8.30 3.79 -9.02
CA GLY A 14 -7.95 5.05 -9.67
C GLY A 14 -6.86 5.84 -8.93
N LEU A 15 -6.84 5.79 -7.59
CA LEU A 15 -5.76 6.38 -6.78
C LEU A 15 -4.42 5.67 -7.03
N ALA A 16 -4.41 4.34 -7.10
CA ALA A 16 -3.20 3.57 -7.39
C ALA A 16 -2.64 3.88 -8.80
N ALA A 17 -3.52 4.02 -9.80
CA ALA A 17 -3.13 4.42 -11.15
C ALA A 17 -2.55 5.84 -11.19
N ALA A 18 -3.23 6.81 -10.58
CA ALA A 18 -2.74 8.19 -10.49
C ALA A 18 -1.40 8.29 -9.76
N TRP A 19 -1.21 7.47 -8.71
CA TRP A 19 0.07 7.40 -8.01
C TRP A 19 1.18 6.80 -8.87
N ALA A 20 0.87 5.77 -9.67
CA ALA A 20 1.84 5.19 -10.60
C ALA A 20 2.31 6.21 -11.65
N ASP A 21 1.37 7.00 -12.19
CA ASP A 21 1.70 8.11 -13.09
C ASP A 21 2.56 9.17 -12.41
N HIS A 22 2.23 9.56 -11.18
CA HIS A 22 3.03 10.50 -10.38
C HIS A 22 4.46 9.96 -10.12
N LEU A 23 4.59 8.67 -9.81
CA LEU A 23 5.91 8.05 -9.62
C LEU A 23 6.74 8.10 -10.90
N ALA A 24 6.12 7.90 -12.06
CA ALA A 24 6.78 7.89 -13.35
C ALA A 24 7.16 9.29 -13.84
N ARG A 25 6.25 10.26 -13.74
CA ARG A 25 6.41 11.60 -14.32
C ARG A 25 7.13 12.55 -13.36
N ASP A 26 6.57 12.72 -12.16
CA ASP A 26 7.05 13.71 -11.20
C ASP A 26 8.27 13.21 -10.43
N ARG A 27 8.23 11.95 -9.98
CA ARG A 27 9.32 11.35 -9.19
C ARG A 27 10.37 10.65 -10.05
N ARG A 28 10.13 10.54 -11.36
CA ARG A 28 11.02 9.92 -12.36
C ARG A 28 11.60 8.57 -11.91
N ARG A 29 10.78 7.75 -11.27
CA ARG A 29 11.18 6.41 -10.82
C ARG A 29 11.31 5.47 -12.02
N SER A 30 12.19 4.48 -11.91
CA SER A 30 12.36 3.48 -12.98
C SER A 30 11.05 2.72 -13.22
N PRO A 31 10.81 2.21 -14.44
CA PRO A 31 9.63 1.40 -14.74
C PRO A 31 9.47 0.20 -13.81
N HIS A 32 10.61 -0.39 -13.39
CA HIS A 32 10.61 -1.49 -12.43
C HIS A 32 10.09 -1.03 -11.06
N THR A 33 10.58 0.11 -10.54
CA THR A 33 10.12 0.68 -9.27
C THR A 33 8.64 1.06 -9.33
N VAL A 34 8.17 1.69 -10.41
CA VAL A 34 6.75 2.06 -10.59
C VAL A 34 5.86 0.82 -10.52
N ARG A 35 6.16 -0.23 -11.30
CA ARG A 35 5.39 -1.49 -11.25
C ARG A 35 5.38 -2.11 -9.86
N ALA A 36 6.55 -2.16 -9.23
CA ALA A 36 6.70 -2.76 -7.90
C ALA A 36 5.89 -2.02 -6.84
N TYR A 37 5.83 -0.68 -6.93
CA TYR A 37 5.10 0.18 -5.99
C TYR A 37 3.59 0.16 -6.26
N ALA A 38 3.17 0.32 -7.51
CA ALA A 38 1.77 0.24 -7.90
C ALA A 38 1.13 -1.10 -7.50
N ALA A 39 1.84 -2.22 -7.73
CA ALA A 39 1.39 -3.54 -7.28
C ALA A 39 1.21 -3.62 -5.75
N THR A 40 2.04 -2.94 -4.97
CA THR A 40 1.86 -2.85 -3.52
C THR A 40 0.62 -2.05 -3.15
N ALA A 41 0.34 -0.92 -3.82
CA ALA A 41 -0.88 -0.14 -3.58
C ALA A 41 -2.14 -0.95 -3.89
N HIS A 42 -2.20 -1.63 -5.06
CA HIS A 42 -3.33 -2.47 -5.41
C HIS A 42 -3.57 -3.60 -4.39
N ARG A 43 -2.51 -4.25 -3.91
CA ARG A 43 -2.63 -5.30 -2.88
C ARG A 43 -3.13 -4.77 -1.55
N LEU A 44 -2.68 -3.58 -1.13
CA LEU A 44 -3.19 -2.94 0.07
C LEU A 44 -4.69 -2.63 -0.06
N ILE A 45 -5.12 -2.07 -1.20
CA ILE A 45 -6.53 -1.77 -1.46
C ILE A 45 -7.38 -3.05 -1.45
N ALA A 46 -6.91 -4.11 -2.13
CA ALA A 46 -7.60 -5.39 -2.16
C ALA A 46 -7.76 -5.98 -0.75
N PHE A 47 -6.69 -5.95 0.06
CA PHE A 47 -6.73 -6.41 1.44
C PHE A 47 -7.74 -5.60 2.27
N LEU A 48 -7.70 -4.26 2.20
CA LEU A 48 -8.59 -3.40 2.98
C LEU A 48 -10.06 -3.59 2.61
N GLY A 49 -10.37 -3.80 1.32
CA GLY A 49 -11.73 -4.08 0.87
C GLY A 49 -12.29 -5.39 1.44
N GLY A 50 -11.44 -6.40 1.64
CA GLY A 50 -11.83 -7.65 2.31
C GLY A 50 -11.83 -7.56 3.83
N TYR A 51 -10.89 -6.81 4.41
CA TYR A 51 -10.64 -6.72 5.85
C TYR A 51 -11.64 -5.82 6.57
N ALA A 52 -11.97 -4.66 6.00
CA ALA A 52 -12.93 -3.72 6.57
C ALA A 52 -14.38 -4.09 6.24
N GLY A 53 -14.61 -4.94 5.23
CA GLY A 53 -15.96 -5.25 4.73
C GLY A 53 -16.67 -4.07 4.05
N GLU A 54 -15.97 -2.96 3.86
CA GLU A 54 -16.48 -1.71 3.29
C GLU A 54 -15.65 -1.28 2.07
N ARG A 55 -16.20 -0.33 1.29
CA ARG A 55 -15.45 0.27 0.18
C ARG A 55 -14.29 1.11 0.73
N VAL A 56 -13.08 0.81 0.29
CA VAL A 56 -11.87 1.65 0.45
C VAL A 56 -12.02 3.02 -0.22
N THR A 57 -12.11 4.07 0.59
CA THR A 57 -12.15 5.47 0.13
C THR A 57 -10.80 6.17 0.37
N PRO A 58 -10.56 7.36 -0.20
CA PRO A 58 -9.42 8.18 0.22
C PRO A 58 -9.39 8.40 1.74
N THR A 59 -10.55 8.68 2.34
CA THR A 59 -10.71 8.83 3.80
C THR A 59 -10.30 7.57 4.56
N THR A 60 -10.70 6.38 4.08
CA THR A 60 -10.28 5.11 4.67
C THR A 60 -8.76 4.95 4.63
N LEU A 61 -8.11 5.34 3.52
CA LEU A 61 -6.67 5.24 3.35
C LEU A 61 -5.91 6.22 4.25
N THR A 62 -6.40 7.44 4.42
CA THR A 62 -5.78 8.46 5.28
C THR A 62 -6.00 8.21 6.76
N ALA A 63 -7.02 7.42 7.12
CA ALA A 63 -7.35 7.06 8.51
C ALA A 63 -6.71 5.73 8.97
N LEU A 64 -5.90 5.07 8.15
CA LEU A 64 -5.31 3.77 8.48
C LEU A 64 -4.48 3.82 9.76
N THR A 65 -4.71 2.85 10.64
CA THR A 65 -3.99 2.74 11.90
C THR A 65 -2.75 1.86 11.76
N SER A 66 -1.90 1.89 12.79
CA SER A 66 -0.80 0.91 12.88
C SER A 66 -1.31 -0.54 12.98
N ALA A 67 -2.52 -0.77 13.49
CA ALA A 67 -3.09 -2.11 13.60
C ALA A 67 -3.45 -2.67 12.22
N ASP A 68 -4.11 -1.85 11.39
CA ASP A 68 -4.52 -2.25 10.02
C ASP A 68 -3.32 -2.62 9.17
N LEU A 69 -2.26 -1.82 9.24
CA LEU A 69 -1.06 -2.11 8.47
C LEU A 69 -0.27 -3.31 9.02
N ARG A 70 -0.37 -3.62 10.31
CA ARG A 70 0.18 -4.88 10.86
C ARG A 70 -0.64 -6.08 10.39
N ALA A 71 -1.97 -5.98 10.35
CA ALA A 71 -2.85 -7.01 9.82
C ALA A 71 -2.52 -7.29 8.34
N TYR A 72 -2.37 -6.23 7.53
CA TYR A 72 -1.91 -6.35 6.14
C TYR A 72 -0.57 -7.08 6.04
N LEU A 73 0.44 -6.68 6.82
CA LEU A 73 1.75 -7.34 6.75
C LEU A 73 1.73 -8.79 7.25
N ALA A 74 0.84 -9.14 8.18
CA ALA A 74 0.65 -10.51 8.61
C ALA A 74 0.04 -11.37 7.49
N ASP A 75 -1.02 -10.88 6.84
CA ASP A 75 -1.62 -11.51 5.66
C ASP A 75 -0.60 -11.69 4.52
N ARG A 76 0.22 -10.66 4.27
CA ARG A 76 1.27 -10.74 3.25
C ARG A 76 2.35 -11.76 3.56
N ARG A 77 2.70 -11.97 4.83
CA ARG A 77 3.63 -13.04 5.21
C ARG A 77 3.01 -14.42 4.97
N ASN A 78 1.73 -14.60 5.30
CA ASN A 78 1.02 -15.85 5.06
C ASN A 78 0.90 -16.18 3.55
N THR A 79 0.89 -15.15 2.69
CA THR A 79 0.89 -15.29 1.23
C THR A 79 2.29 -15.31 0.59
N GLY A 80 3.36 -15.48 1.39
CA GLY A 80 4.72 -15.73 0.89
C GLY A 80 5.60 -14.50 0.70
N LEU A 81 5.30 -13.36 1.33
CA LEU A 81 6.18 -12.19 1.31
C LEU A 81 7.51 -12.48 2.03
N ALA A 82 8.58 -12.64 1.26
CA ALA A 82 9.93 -12.80 1.80
C ALA A 82 10.40 -11.56 2.58
N ASN A 83 11.21 -11.76 3.63
CA ASN A 83 11.72 -10.68 4.48
C ASN A 83 12.45 -9.57 3.71
N ALA A 84 13.21 -9.93 2.67
CA ALA A 84 13.90 -8.97 1.79
C ALA A 84 12.92 -8.03 1.05
N SER A 85 11.66 -8.43 0.89
CA SER A 85 10.62 -7.65 0.21
C SER A 85 9.82 -6.73 1.15
N VAL A 86 9.91 -6.92 2.47
CA VAL A 86 9.10 -6.15 3.43
C VAL A 86 9.52 -4.67 3.49
N ALA A 87 10.82 -4.38 3.38
CA ALA A 87 11.31 -3.00 3.39
C ALA A 87 10.80 -2.20 2.18
N ARG A 88 10.80 -2.82 0.99
CA ARG A 88 10.23 -2.23 -0.23
C ARG A 88 8.72 -2.07 -0.12
N GLU A 89 8.02 -3.09 0.38
CA GLU A 89 6.58 -3.05 0.60
C GLU A 89 6.20 -1.88 1.52
N LEU A 90 6.88 -1.74 2.66
CA LEU A 90 6.67 -0.64 3.60
C LEU A 90 6.96 0.74 2.98
N SER A 91 8.02 0.86 2.19
CA SER A 91 8.34 2.11 1.50
C SER A 91 7.28 2.48 0.48
N ALA A 92 6.73 1.50 -0.25
CA ALA A 92 5.65 1.72 -1.18
C ALA A 92 4.35 2.13 -0.45
N ILE A 93 3.97 1.44 0.63
CA ILE A 93 2.80 1.80 1.46
C ILE A 93 2.91 3.26 1.93
N ARG A 94 4.04 3.65 2.53
CA ARG A 94 4.22 5.01 3.03
C ARG A 94 4.09 6.06 1.93
N GLY A 95 4.73 5.81 0.78
CA GLY A 95 4.66 6.71 -0.36
C GLY A 95 3.26 6.84 -0.94
N PHE A 96 2.49 5.74 -0.97
CA PHE A 96 1.12 5.76 -1.46
C PHE A 96 0.20 6.53 -0.51
N LEU A 97 0.26 6.25 0.80
CA LEU A 97 -0.58 6.95 1.78
C LEU A 97 -0.26 8.45 1.86
N ALA A 98 1.02 8.82 1.74
CA ALA A 98 1.43 10.23 1.67
C ALA A 98 0.86 10.92 0.42
N PHE A 99 0.92 10.27 -0.75
CA PHE A 99 0.34 10.81 -1.98
C PHE A 99 -1.18 10.99 -1.88
N VAL A 100 -1.89 10.03 -1.29
CA VAL A 100 -3.34 10.14 -1.10
C VAL A 100 -3.66 11.29 -0.14
N ALA A 101 -2.95 11.40 0.98
CA ALA A 101 -3.17 12.49 1.94
C ALA A 101 -2.93 13.88 1.31
N GLU A 102 -1.85 14.02 0.54
CA GLU A 102 -1.54 15.25 -0.21
C GLU A 102 -2.66 15.61 -1.18
N ARG A 103 -3.19 14.63 -1.92
CA ARG A 103 -4.29 14.83 -2.88
C ARG A 103 -5.61 15.24 -2.21
N GLU A 104 -5.87 14.73 -1.02
CA GLU A 104 -7.06 15.06 -0.22
C GLU A 104 -6.89 16.33 0.62
N GLY A 105 -5.71 16.95 0.61
CA GLY A 105 -5.43 18.15 1.42
C GLY A 105 -5.43 17.89 2.93
N VAL A 106 -5.19 16.65 3.36
CA VAL A 106 -5.15 16.25 4.77
C VAL A 106 -3.73 15.92 5.21
N GLU A 107 -3.47 16.01 6.51
CA GLU A 107 -2.19 15.58 7.06
C GLU A 107 -2.02 14.07 6.91
N ALA A 108 -0.88 13.66 6.36
CA ALA A 108 -0.57 12.25 6.15
C ALA A 108 -0.31 11.56 7.50
N ASN A 109 -1.35 10.94 8.08
CA ASN A 109 -1.17 10.05 9.22
C ASN A 109 -0.63 8.70 8.75
N VAL A 110 0.63 8.68 8.32
CA VAL A 110 1.30 7.45 7.89
C VAL A 110 1.85 6.75 9.14
N PRO A 111 1.25 5.65 9.60
CA PRO A 111 1.66 5.02 10.85
C PRO A 111 3.11 4.55 10.78
N ARG A 112 3.90 4.84 11.82
CA ARG A 112 5.30 4.41 11.89
C ARG A 112 5.37 2.89 12.10
N LEU A 113 5.51 2.15 11.01
CA LEU A 113 5.80 0.72 11.04
C LEU A 113 7.30 0.48 11.01
N ARG A 114 7.80 -0.28 11.99
CA ARG A 114 9.17 -0.80 11.93
C ARG A 114 9.19 -2.00 10.99
N GLY A 115 10.11 -1.99 10.04
CA GLY A 115 10.42 -3.17 9.25
C GLY A 115 10.96 -4.30 10.12
N PRO A 116 10.91 -5.56 9.64
CA PRO A 116 11.56 -6.67 10.34
C PRO A 116 13.04 -6.34 10.52
N ARG A 117 13.58 -6.65 11.71
CA ARG A 117 15.03 -6.59 11.95
C ARG A 117 15.67 -7.69 11.10
N LEU A 118 16.10 -7.35 9.89
CA LEU A 118 16.96 -8.23 9.11
C LEU A 118 18.28 -8.36 9.88
N LYS A 119 18.66 -9.57 10.27
CA LYS A 119 20.05 -9.80 10.66
C LYS A 119 20.89 -9.58 9.41
N PRO A 120 21.98 -8.78 9.46
CA PRO A 120 22.88 -8.64 8.32
C PRO A 120 23.27 -10.04 7.84
N GLY A 121 23.19 -10.29 6.53
CA GLY A 121 23.75 -11.49 5.94
C GLY A 121 25.25 -11.50 6.24
N VAL A 122 25.75 -12.61 6.78
CA VAL A 122 27.18 -12.79 7.04
C VAL A 122 27.89 -12.92 5.67
N PRO A 123 29.08 -12.32 5.47
CA PRO A 123 29.85 -12.42 4.23
C PRO A 123 30.17 -13.85 3.80
#